data_AF-A0A355F7L7-F1
#
_entry.id   AF-A0A355F7L7-F1
#
_cell.length_a   1.000
_cell.length_b   1.000
_cell.length_c   1.000
_cell.angle_alpha   90.00
_cell.angle_beta   90.00
_cell.angle_gamma   90.00
#
_symmetry.space_group_name_H-M   'P 1'
#
loop_
_entity.id
_entity.type
_entity.pdbx_description
1 polymer ?
#
loop_
_entity_poly.entity_id
_entity_poly.type
_entity_poly.pdbx_seq_one_letter_code
_entity_poly.pdbx_strand_id
1 'polypeptide(L)'
;MSEATARGLIREIVSDLEAARSRLTAACMDLPVSPRSDVMLLGEEEADFTTEARRTIECVLQDHLEPLIQALLAAADYQPAGEEDA
;
A
#
# COMPACT_ATOMS: atom_id res chain seq x y z
N MET A 1 5.43 -27.66 -5.98
CA MET A 1 5.60 -26.59 -4.98
C MET A 1 4.87 -27.03 -3.71
N SER A 2 5.53 -27.02 -2.56
CA SER A 2 4.88 -27.39 -1.29
C SER A 2 4.14 -26.20 -0.68
N GLU A 3 3.26 -26.46 0.28
CA GLU A 3 2.58 -25.40 1.04
C GLU A 3 3.58 -24.49 1.77
N ALA A 4 4.60 -25.06 2.39
CA ALA A 4 5.67 -24.29 3.03
C ALA A 4 6.39 -23.37 2.05
N THR A 5 6.66 -23.84 0.82
CA THR A 5 7.24 -23.00 -0.24
C THR A 5 6.28 -21.88 -0.65
N ALA A 6 4.99 -22.16 -0.83
CA ALA A 6 4.01 -21.14 -1.17
C ALA A 6 3.89 -20.06 -0.09
N ARG A 7 3.83 -20.44 1.19
CA ARG A 7 3.84 -19.49 2.32
C ARG A 7 5.11 -18.65 2.36
N GLY A 8 6.27 -19.25 2.08
CA GLY A 8 7.54 -18.54 1.96
C GLY A 8 7.52 -17.47 0.88
N LEU A 9 7.04 -17.81 -0.32
CA LEU A 9 6.91 -16.87 -1.44
C LEU A 9 5.95 -15.72 -1.12
N ILE A 10 4.82 -16.00 -0.45
CA ILE A 10 3.88 -14.95 -0.04
C ILE A 10 4.56 -13.97 0.94
N ARG A 11 5.36 -14.46 1.89
CA ARG A 11 6.10 -13.60 2.83
C ARG A 11 7.19 -12.77 2.14
N GLU A 12 7.86 -13.32 1.14
CA GLU A 12 8.82 -12.59 0.31
C GLU A 12 8.11 -11.44 -0.44
N ILE A 13 6.98 -11.72 -1.07
CA ILE A 13 6.15 -10.70 -1.75
C ILE A 13 5.71 -9.61 -0.77
N VAL A 14 5.28 -9.97 0.43
CA VAL A 14 4.93 -8.99 1.47
C VAL A 14 6.11 -8.09 1.79
N SER A 15 7.32 -8.63 1.95
CA SER A 15 8.52 -7.84 2.22
C SER A 15 8.83 -6.84 1.09
N ASP A 16 8.68 -7.26 -0.16
CA ASP A 16 8.84 -6.37 -1.32
C ASP A 16 7.78 -5.25 -1.35
N LEU A 17 6.53 -5.58 -1.01
CA LEU A 17 5.44 -4.59 -0.92
C LEU A 17 5.66 -3.59 0.23
N GLU A 18 6.17 -4.02 1.37
CA GLU A 18 6.55 -3.14 2.48
C GLU A 18 7.69 -2.18 2.08
N ALA A 19 8.68 -2.68 1.33
CA ALA A 19 9.74 -1.85 0.78
C ALA A 19 9.20 -0.81 -0.22
N ALA A 20 8.27 -1.21 -1.10
CA ALA A 20 7.60 -0.30 -2.03
C ALA A 20 6.76 0.76 -1.29
N ARG A 21 5.99 0.35 -0.28
CA ARG A 21 5.22 1.24 0.60
C ARG A 21 6.11 2.28 1.28
N SER A 22 7.27 1.86 1.77
CA SER A 22 8.26 2.75 2.40
C SER A 22 8.80 3.80 1.42
N ARG A 23 9.15 3.38 0.19
CA ARG A 23 9.63 4.29 -0.87
C ARG A 23 8.57 5.29 -1.30
N LEU A 24 7.31 4.85 -1.45
CA LEU A 24 6.20 5.73 -1.79
C LEU A 24 5.89 6.72 -0.67
N THR A 25 5.95 6.29 0.59
CA THR A 25 5.78 7.18 1.74
C THR A 25 6.85 8.26 1.75
N ALA A 26 8.12 7.90 1.55
CA ALA A 26 9.22 8.86 1.45
C ALA A 26 9.01 9.84 0.29
N ALA A 27 8.67 9.35 -0.90
CA ALA A 27 8.36 10.20 -2.05
C ALA A 27 7.20 11.17 -1.77
N CYS A 28 6.16 10.73 -1.06
CA CYS A 28 5.05 11.58 -0.67
C CYS A 28 5.47 12.69 0.30
N MET A 29 6.37 12.40 1.25
CA MET A 29 6.88 13.42 2.17
C MET A 29 7.79 14.44 1.46
N ASP A 30 8.57 14.00 0.49
CA ASP A 30 9.52 14.84 -0.24
C ASP A 30 8.86 15.71 -1.34
N LEU A 31 7.62 15.41 -1.73
CA LEU A 31 6.88 16.22 -2.69
C LEU A 31 6.63 17.64 -2.12
N PRO A 32 6.98 18.71 -2.84
CA PRO A 32 6.69 20.06 -2.36
C PRO A 32 5.17 20.30 -2.30
N VAL A 33 4.75 21.12 -1.34
CA VAL A 33 3.37 21.61 -1.27
C VAL A 33 3.18 22.62 -2.40
N SER A 34 2.07 22.51 -3.13
CA SER A 34 1.74 23.49 -4.17
C SER A 34 1.57 24.87 -3.54
N PRO A 35 2.23 25.93 -4.06
CA PRO A 35 2.00 27.29 -3.60
C PRO A 35 0.60 27.82 -3.97
N ARG A 36 -0.15 27.07 -4.79
CA ARG A 36 -1.51 27.41 -5.24
C ARG A 36 -2.59 26.57 -4.54
N SER A 37 -2.21 25.81 -3.51
CA SER A 37 -3.14 24.93 -2.79
C SER A 37 -4.44 25.63 -2.38
N ASP A 38 -4.36 26.90 -1.99
CA ASP A 38 -5.49 27.66 -1.48
C ASP A 38 -6.53 27.97 -2.56
N VAL A 39 -6.11 28.35 -3.77
CA VAL A 39 -7.04 28.62 -4.89
C VAL A 39 -7.58 27.33 -5.50
N MET A 40 -6.80 26.24 -5.47
CA MET A 40 -7.24 24.92 -5.90
C MET A 40 -8.30 24.36 -4.93
N LEU A 41 -8.15 24.60 -3.63
CA LEU A 41 -9.13 24.20 -2.61
C LEU A 41 -10.49 24.89 -2.81
N LEU A 42 -10.48 26.13 -3.31
CA LEU A 42 -11.68 26.89 -3.65
C LEU A 42 -12.30 26.47 -5.00
N GLY A 43 -11.66 25.56 -5.73
CA GLY A 43 -12.09 25.11 -7.06
C GLY A 43 -11.83 26.14 -8.17
N GLU A 44 -10.97 27.12 -7.92
CA GLU A 44 -10.65 28.19 -8.87
C GLU A 44 -9.55 27.78 -9.86
N GLU A 45 -8.71 26.81 -9.51
CA GLU A 45 -7.74 26.17 -10.39
C GLU A 45 -7.80 24.64 -10.29
N GLU A 46 -7.46 23.97 -11.40
CA GLU A 46 -7.28 22.51 -11.43
C GLU A 46 -6.06 22.08 -10.61
N ALA A 47 -6.08 20.82 -10.21
CA ALA A 47 -5.01 20.24 -9.44
C ALA A 47 -3.69 20.17 -10.24
N ASP A 48 -2.61 20.68 -9.67
CA ASP A 48 -1.28 20.62 -10.26
C ASP A 48 -0.65 19.24 -10.02
N PHE A 49 0.47 19.00 -10.68
CA PHE A 49 1.16 17.72 -10.59
C PHE A 49 1.47 17.33 -9.14
N THR A 50 1.97 18.25 -8.32
CA THR A 50 2.37 17.95 -6.94
C THR A 50 1.19 17.54 -6.07
N THR A 51 0.05 18.18 -6.27
CA THR A 51 -1.19 17.89 -5.55
C THR A 51 -1.77 16.55 -5.98
N GLU A 52 -1.88 16.30 -7.29
CA GLU A 52 -2.40 15.03 -7.80
C GLU A 52 -1.47 13.85 -7.51
N ALA A 53 -0.15 14.05 -7.59
CA ALA A 53 0.83 13.02 -7.25
C ALA A 53 0.75 12.65 -5.77
N ARG A 54 0.68 13.63 -4.87
CA ARG A 54 0.49 13.40 -3.43
C ARG A 54 -0.80 12.62 -3.15
N ARG A 55 -1.92 13.09 -3.70
CA ARG A 55 -3.23 12.44 -3.56
C ARG A 55 -3.21 11.00 -4.07
N THR A 56 -2.64 10.78 -5.25
CA THR A 56 -2.53 9.45 -5.86
C THR A 56 -1.71 8.51 -4.98
N ILE A 57 -0.56 8.98 -4.48
CA ILE A 57 0.30 8.16 -3.61
C ILE A 57 -0.43 7.83 -2.30
N GLU A 58 -1.11 8.80 -1.67
CA GLU A 58 -1.90 8.58 -0.46
C GLU A 58 -3.00 7.53 -0.69
N CYS A 59 -3.77 7.63 -1.77
CA CYS A 59 -4.77 6.63 -2.15
C CYS A 59 -4.14 5.25 -2.39
N VAL A 60 -3.04 5.15 -3.14
CA VAL A 60 -2.36 3.87 -3.39
C VAL A 60 -1.86 3.23 -2.09
N LEU A 61 -1.31 4.02 -1.17
CA LEU A 61 -0.86 3.53 0.12
C LEU A 61 -2.03 2.97 0.96
N GLN A 62 -3.13 3.72 1.05
CA GLN A 62 -4.24 3.41 1.95
C GLN A 62 -5.22 2.39 1.38
N ASP A 63 -5.60 2.53 0.11
CA ASP A 63 -6.69 1.75 -0.49
C ASP A 63 -6.19 0.48 -1.19
N HIS A 64 -4.90 0.40 -1.48
CA HIS A 64 -4.34 -0.71 -2.27
C HIS A 64 -3.21 -1.46 -1.57
N LEU A 65 -2.13 -0.77 -1.18
CA LEU A 65 -0.95 -1.45 -0.64
C LEU A 65 -1.18 -1.97 0.78
N GLU A 66 -1.71 -1.15 1.69
CA GLU A 66 -1.97 -1.60 3.06
C GLU A 66 -2.93 -2.81 3.10
N PRO A 67 -4.11 -2.78 2.44
CA PRO A 67 -5.01 -3.93 2.47
C PRO A 67 -4.41 -5.18 1.82
N LEU A 68 -3.64 -5.02 0.74
CA LEU A 68 -2.97 -6.13 0.07
C LEU A 68 -1.93 -6.82 0.98
N ILE A 69 -1.09 -6.05 1.67
CA ILE A 69 -0.11 -6.57 2.63
C ILE A 69 -0.82 -7.36 3.72
N GLN A 70 -1.86 -6.79 4.32
CA GLN A 70 -2.62 -7.45 5.39
C GLN A 70 -3.28 -8.75 4.91
N ALA A 71 -3.88 -8.75 3.72
CA ALA A 71 -4.51 -9.94 3.15
C ALA A 71 -3.51 -11.07 2.85
N LEU A 72 -2.32 -10.73 2.33
CA LEU A 72 -1.27 -11.70 2.04
C LEU A 72 -0.68 -12.28 3.31
N LEU A 73 -0.46 -11.47 4.35
CA LEU A 73 -0.04 -11.96 5.67
C LEU A 73 -1.06 -12.92 6.25
N ALA A 74 -2.35 -12.55 6.23
CA ALA A 74 -3.43 -13.42 6.70
C ALA A 74 -3.46 -14.76 5.94
N ALA A 75 -3.23 -14.76 4.63
CA ALA A 75 -3.14 -15.98 3.83
C ALA A 75 -1.89 -16.81 4.19
N ALA A 76 -0.74 -16.17 4.40
CA ALA A 76 0.50 -16.84 4.79
C ALA A 76 0.45 -17.45 6.19
N ASP A 77 -0.37 -16.90 7.08
CA ASP A 77 -0.56 -17.33 8.46
C ASP A 77 -1.83 -18.15 8.69
N TYR A 78 -2.68 -18.29 7.66
CA TYR A 78 -3.91 -19.07 7.73
C TYR A 78 -3.60 -20.49 8.20
N GLN A 79 -4.22 -20.90 9.30
CA GLN A 79 -4.25 -22.29 9.71
C GLN A 79 -5.70 -22.77 9.54
N PRO A 80 -5.94 -23.88 8.82
CA PRO A 80 -7.27 -24.45 8.77
C PRO A 80 -7.71 -24.78 10.20
N ALA A 81 -8.91 -24.33 10.58
CA ALA A 81 -9.49 -24.71 11.86
C ALA A 81 -9.77 -26.22 11.81
N GLY A 82 -8.98 -27.00 12.53
CA GLY A 82 -9.24 -28.41 12.83
C GLY A 82 -9.23 -29.38 11.63
N GLU A 83 -8.14 -30.12 11.47
CA GLU A 83 -8.26 -31.57 11.64
C GLU A 83 -8.60 -31.81 13.13
N GLU A 84 -9.83 -31.50 13.54
CA GLU A 84 -10.37 -31.96 14.81
C GLU A 84 -10.79 -33.42 14.57
N ASP A 85 -9.98 -34.34 15.10
CA ASP A 85 -10.27 -35.74 15.40
C ASP A 85 -11.41 -36.40 14.58
N ALA A 86 -11.05 -37.10 13.50
CA ALA A 86 -11.82 -38.22 12.97
C ALA A 86 -10.89 -39.32 12.44
#